data_AF-A0A5R9EP95-F1
#
_entry.id   AF-A0A5R9EP95-F1
#
_cell.length_a   1.000
_cell.length_b   1.000
_cell.length_c   1.000
_cell.angle_alpha   90.00
_cell.angle_beta   90.00
_cell.angle_gamma   90.00
#
_symmetry.space_group_name_H-M   'P 1'
#
loop_
_entity.id
_entity.type
_entity.pdbx_description
1 polymer ?
#
loop_
_entity_poly.entity_id
_entity_poly.type
_entity_poly.pdbx_seq_one_letter_code
_entity_poly.pdbx_strand_id
1 'polypeptide(L)' 'MKKQLNTKEQWFANTEEEANQIVEDARDEFGEEVIGHAIDLKSNKNGEYYLVKLNMKYNTAAGIMETQAEDTYTEGDE' A
#
# COMPACT_ATOMS: atom_id res chain seq x y z
N MET A 1 1.79 -19.64 16.42
CA MET A 1 2.37 -18.28 16.31
C MET A 1 1.59 -17.55 15.22
N LYS A 2 0.88 -16.46 15.57
CA LYS A 2 0.13 -15.67 14.58
C LYS A 2 1.15 -14.91 13.74
N LYS A 3 1.35 -15.33 12.49
CA LYS A 3 2.28 -14.69 11.55
C LYS A 3 1.65 -13.34 11.21
N GLN A 4 2.22 -12.25 11.73
CA GLN A 4 1.78 -10.91 11.35
C GLN A 4 2.12 -10.73 9.87
N LEU A 5 1.12 -10.45 9.04
CA LEU A 5 1.33 -10.16 7.63
C LEU A 5 1.62 -8.66 7.54
N ASN A 6 2.90 -8.32 7.46
CA ASN A 6 3.33 -6.95 7.23
C ASN A 6 3.46 -6.72 5.73
N THR A 7 2.51 -6.00 5.15
CA THR A 7 2.54 -5.60 3.75
C THR A 7 3.25 -4.26 3.63
N LYS A 8 4.12 -4.12 2.64
CA LYS A 8 4.81 -2.86 2.32
C LYS A 8 4.35 -2.41 0.94
N GLU A 9 3.63 -1.31 0.89
CA GLU A 9 3.23 -0.68 -0.36
C GLU A 9 4.15 0.48 -0.70
N GLN A 10 4.32 0.72 -2.00
CA GLN A 10 5.15 1.81 -2.51
C GLN A 10 4.39 2.57 -3.58
N TRP A 11 4.35 3.88 -3.43
CA TRP A 11 3.65 4.80 -4.30
C TRP A 11 4.62 5.85 -4.83
N PHE A 12 4.38 6.32 -6.04
CA PHE A 12 5.19 7.33 -6.71
C PHE A 12 4.41 8.64 -6.78
N ALA A 13 5.06 9.73 -6.44
CA ALA A 13 4.53 11.08 -6.56
C ALA A 13 5.54 11.98 -7.26
N ASN A 14 5.04 12.97 -8.02
CA ASN A 14 5.90 13.92 -8.73
C ASN A 14 6.17 15.16 -7.87
N THR A 15 5.27 15.45 -6.93
CA THR A 15 5.38 16.59 -5.99
C THR A 15 5.37 16.12 -4.54
N GLU A 16 5.90 16.97 -3.66
CA GLU A 16 5.85 16.72 -2.22
C GLU A 16 4.40 16.75 -1.70
N GLU A 17 3.55 17.62 -2.26
CA GLU A 17 2.13 17.70 -1.90
C GLU A 17 1.39 16.40 -2.23
N GLU A 18 1.56 15.86 -3.44
CA GLU A 18 1.02 14.54 -3.80
C GLU A 18 1.55 13.42 -2.88
N ALA A 19 2.84 13.47 -2.53
CA ALA A 19 3.43 12.47 -1.65
C ALA A 19 2.80 12.48 -0.24
N ASN A 20 2.50 13.67 0.29
CA ASN A 20 1.79 13.81 1.57
C ASN A 20 0.33 13.39 1.45
N GLN A 21 -0.34 13.78 0.36
CA GLN A 21 -1.72 13.41 0.10
C GLN A 21 -1.90 11.89 0.09
N ILE A 22 -1.00 11.14 -0.55
CA ILE A 22 -1.01 9.65 -0.53
C ILE A 22 -0.95 9.09 0.89
N VAL A 23 -0.15 9.70 1.78
CA VAL A 23 -0.05 9.27 3.18
C VAL A 23 -1.34 9.61 3.93
N GLU A 24 -1.94 10.77 3.66
CA GLU A 24 -3.20 11.18 4.28
C GLU A 24 -4.36 10.31 3.83
N ASP A 25 -4.53 10.07 2.53
CA ASP A 25 -5.52 9.15 1.96
C ASP A 25 -5.35 7.74 2.52
N ALA A 26 -4.12 7.21 2.56
CA ALA A 26 -3.88 5.89 3.15
C ALA A 26 -4.22 5.83 4.65
N ARG A 27 -4.02 6.92 5.39
CA ARG A 27 -4.42 7.00 6.80
C ARG A 27 -5.92 7.16 6.99
N ASP A 28 -6.62 7.80 6.06
CA ASP A 28 -8.08 7.92 6.10
C ASP A 28 -8.74 6.58 5.73
N GLU A 29 -8.24 5.92 4.68
CA GLU A 29 -8.75 4.65 4.15
C GLU A 29 -8.44 3.46 5.07
N PHE A 30 -7.17 3.30 5.46
CA PHE A 30 -6.70 2.13 6.22
C PHE A 30 -6.51 2.40 7.72
N GLY A 31 -6.59 3.66 8.17
CA GLY A 31 -6.63 4.02 9.60
C GLY A 31 -5.53 3.39 10.44
N GLU A 32 -5.94 2.49 11.33
CA GLU A 32 -5.07 1.79 12.30
C GLU A 32 -4.19 0.69 11.68
N GLU A 33 -4.42 0.33 10.41
CA GLU A 33 -3.64 -0.66 9.69
C GLU A 33 -2.32 -0.07 9.18
N VAL A 34 -2.25 1.25 8.95
CA VAL A 34 -1.01 1.95 8.62
C VAL A 34 -0.15 2.09 9.86
N ILE A 35 0.85 1.22 9.99
CA ILE A 35 1.78 1.22 11.12
C ILE A 35 2.99 2.13 10.92
N GLY A 36 3.17 2.68 9.72
CA GLY A 36 4.20 3.68 9.46
C GLY A 36 4.29 4.07 8.00
N HIS A 37 4.90 5.22 7.73
CA HIS A 37 5.18 5.70 6.38
C HIS A 37 6.60 6.28 6.29
N ALA A 38 7.13 6.36 5.07
CA ALA A 38 8.36 7.10 4.77
C ALA A 38 8.24 7.72 3.38
N ILE A 39 8.69 8.95 3.21
CA ILE A 39 8.75 9.63 1.91
C ILE A 39 10.24 9.83 1.57
N ASP A 40 10.67 9.23 0.47
CA ASP A 40 12.03 9.35 -0.04
C ASP A 40 12.03 10.20 -1.34
N LEU A 41 12.74 11.33 -1.38
CA LEU A 41 13.05 11.98 -2.65
C LEU A 41 14.12 11.15 -3.39
N LYS A 42 13.83 10.76 -4.64
CA LYS A 42 14.69 9.99 -5.52
C LYS A 42 14.85 10.71 -6.85
N SER A 43 15.99 10.51 -7.50
CA SER A 43 16.28 11.06 -8.83
C SER A 43 16.61 9.92 -9.80
N ASN A 44 15.99 9.90 -10.97
CA ASN A 44 16.31 8.99 -12.07
C ASN A 44 16.73 9.77 -13.33
N LYS A 45 16.94 9.08 -14.46
CA LYS A 45 17.33 9.71 -15.74
C LYS A 45 16.28 10.68 -16.29
N ASN A 46 15.05 10.63 -15.78
CA ASN A 46 13.89 11.37 -16.25
C ASN A 46 13.49 12.51 -15.31
N GLY A 47 14.16 12.66 -14.15
CA GLY A 47 13.89 13.73 -13.18
C GLY A 47 13.87 13.24 -11.73
N GLU A 48 13.36 14.10 -10.86
CA GLU A 48 13.16 13.83 -9.43
C GLU A 48 11.72 13.37 -9.17
N TYR A 49 11.54 12.42 -8.26
CA TYR A 49 10.25 11.88 -7.85
C TYR A 49 10.28 11.50 -6.37
N TYR A 50 9.13 11.51 -5.73
CA TYR A 50 8.94 11.10 -4.35
C TYR A 50 8.46 9.65 -4.32
N LEU A 51 9.15 8.82 -3.55
CA LEU A 51 8.77 7.43 -3.29
C LEU A 51 8.18 7.35 -1.89
N VAL A 52 6.86 7.19 -1.82
CA VAL A 52 6.12 7.00 -0.57
C VAL A 52 6.08 5.51 -0.26
N LYS A 53 6.56 5.11 0.91
CA LYS A 53 6.53 3.74 1.42
C LYS A 53 5.56 3.68 2.57
N LEU A 54 4.53 2.85 2.45
CA LEU A 54 3.55 2.60 3.49
C LEU A 54 3.80 1.20 4.07
N ASN A 55 3.88 1.12 5.39
CA ASN A 55 3.93 -0.13 6.12
C ASN A 55 2.55 -0.38 6.71
N MET A 56 1.92 -1.47 6.28
CA MET A 56 0.62 -1.88 6.78
C MET A 56 0.71 -3.15 7.61
N LYS A 57 -0.24 -3.30 8.53
CA LYS A 57 -0.38 -4.45 9.40
C LYS A 57 -1.81 -4.95 9.37
N TYR A 58 -2.03 -5.96 8.54
CA TYR A 58 -3.29 -6.71 8.56
C TYR A 58 -3.26 -7.70 9.72
N ASN A 59 -4.18 -7.56 10.67
CA ASN A 59 -4.24 -8.43 11.86
C ASN A 59 -5.50 -9.30 11.92
N THR A 60 -6.22 -9.42 10.81
CA THR A 60 -7.52 -10.12 10.80
C THR A 60 -7.65 -11.05 9.61
N ALA A 61 -8.29 -12.20 9.87
CA ALA A 61 -8.63 -13.22 8.88
C ALA A 61 -9.51 -12.68 7.73
N ALA A 62 -10.13 -11.50 7.90
CA ALA A 62 -10.94 -10.82 6.90
C ALA A 62 -10.10 -10.25 5.73
N GLY A 63 -8.94 -9.65 5.98
CA GLY A 63 -8.10 -9.07 4.92
C GLY A 63 -7.46 -10.11 3.99
N ILE A 64 -7.30 -11.36 4.46
CA ILE A 64 -6.83 -12.48 3.61
C ILE A 64 -7.96 -13.02 2.72
N MET A 65 -9.23 -12.85 3.11
CA MET A 65 -10.39 -13.37 2.39
C MET A 65 -10.83 -12.45 1.24
N GLU A 66 -10.56 -11.14 1.34
CA GLU A 66 -10.84 -10.16 0.28
C GLU A 66 -9.82 -10.26 -0.87
N THR A 67 -8.51 -10.31 -0.58
CA THR A 67 -7.47 -10.40 -1.62
C THR A 67 -7.41 -11.75 -2.34
N GLN A 68 -8.00 -12.80 -1.79
CA GLN A 68 -8.08 -14.12 -2.46
C GLN A 68 -9.31 -14.24 -3.37
N ALA A 69 -10.32 -13.36 -3.22
CA ALA A 69 -11.50 -13.36 -4.08
C ALA A 69 -11.24 -12.72 -5.46
N GLU A 70 -10.16 -11.96 -5.60
CA GLU A 70 -9.79 -11.27 -6.84
C GLU A 70 -8.75 -12.01 -7.70
N ASP A 71 -8.20 -13.15 -7.22
CA ASP A 71 -7.28 -14.01 -7.99
C ASP A 71 -7.92 -15.33 -8.48
N THR A 72 -9.24 -15.51 -8.36
CA THR A 72 -9.93 -16.73 -8.85
C THR A 72 -11.28 -16.47 -9.50
N TYR A 73 -11.34 -15.64 -10.54
CA TYR A 73 -12.44 -15.70 -11.51
C TYR A 73 -11.93 -15.52 -12.94
N THR A 74 -11.10 -16.45 -13.40
CA THR A 74 -11.12 -16.82 -14.83
C THR A 74 -10.88 -18.32 -14.97
N GLU A 75 -11.96 -19.00 -15.36
CA GLU A 75 -12.02 -20.18 -16.22
C GLU A 75 -12.91 -21.28 -15.64
N GLY A 76 -14.05 -21.50 -16.32
CA GLY A 76 -14.84 -22.72 -16.17
C GLY A 76 -16.35 -22.50 -16.11
N ASP A 77 -16.93 -21.74 -17.04
CA ASP A 77 -18.32 -21.97 -17.41
C ASP A 77 -18.38 -23.21 -18.32
N GLU A 78 -19.10 -24.22 -17.81
CA GLU A 78 -19.81 -25.34 -18.47
C GLU A 78 -19.09 -26.36 -19.37
#